data_AF-A0A7X6USU3-F1
#
_entry.id   AF-A0A7X6USU3-F1
#
_cell.length_a   1.000
_cell.length_b   1.000
_cell.length_c   1.000
_cell.angle_alpha   90.00
_cell.angle_beta   90.00
_cell.angle_gamma   90.00
#
_symmetry.space_group_name_H-M   'P 1'
#
loop_
_entity.id
_entity.type
_entity.pdbx_description
1 polymer ?
#
loop_
_entity_poly.entity_id
_entity_poly.type
_entity_poly.pdbx_seq_one_letter_code
_entity_poly.pdbx_strand_id
1 'polypeptide(L)'
;QKDSLNYEGQSEFKYIPVDQEAALNMGAVANVMVQPKLMDFRTTDIRFDSYGGISGWDDVREFEIKVNKTRDMKVKVEITPNIDTIFFDLKEFGDFDNYKKVDKQSVQFDLELNPQTERKFGYILTTRHGTREH
;
A
#
# COMPACT_ATOMS: atom_id res chain seq x y z
N GLN A 1 23.00 -1.63 -28.09
CA GLN A 1 22.46 -1.37 -26.75
C GLN A 1 21.14 -2.10 -26.66
N LYS A 2 20.98 -2.98 -25.67
CA LYS A 2 19.78 -3.81 -25.50
C LYS A 2 19.24 -3.44 -24.13
N ASP A 3 18.22 -2.60 -24.11
CA ASP A 3 17.47 -2.27 -22.90
C ASP A 3 16.78 -3.54 -22.39
N SER A 4 17.40 -4.18 -21.40
CA SER A 4 16.76 -5.22 -20.62
C SER A 4 16.00 -4.53 -19.49
N LEU A 5 14.71 -4.27 -19.72
CA LEU A 5 13.76 -3.97 -18.66
C LEU A 5 13.62 -5.24 -17.81
N ASN A 6 14.46 -5.36 -16.77
CA ASN A 6 14.37 -6.44 -15.81
C ASN A 6 13.19 -6.13 -14.86
N TYR A 7 12.03 -6.65 -15.23
CA TYR A 7 10.85 -6.73 -14.36
C TYR A 7 10.98 -7.98 -13.50
N GLU A 8 11.32 -7.82 -12.22
CA GLU A 8 11.62 -8.95 -11.33
C GLU A 8 11.05 -8.74 -9.93
N GLY A 9 9.74 -8.98 -9.77
CA GLY A 9 9.16 -9.34 -8.47
C GLY A 9 7.80 -8.70 -8.19
N GLN A 10 6.73 -9.47 -8.38
CA GLN A 10 5.43 -9.21 -7.77
C GLN A 10 5.40 -9.91 -6.42
N SER A 11 5.33 -9.16 -5.32
CA SER A 11 5.15 -9.72 -3.98
C SER A 11 3.74 -9.40 -3.51
N GLU A 12 2.88 -10.41 -3.40
CA GLU A 12 1.56 -10.31 -2.78
C GLU A 12 1.71 -10.50 -1.28
N PHE A 13 1.36 -9.50 -0.46
CA PHE A 13 1.40 -9.64 0.99
C PHE A 13 0.01 -9.84 1.57
N LYS A 14 -0.22 -11.00 2.20
CA LYS A 14 -1.42 -11.27 3.00
C LYS A 14 -1.16 -10.83 4.44
N TYR A 15 -1.83 -9.75 4.87
CA TYR A 15 -1.94 -9.25 6.25
C TYR A 15 -0.63 -8.77 6.93
N ILE A 16 -0.56 -7.48 7.28
CA ILE A 16 0.44 -6.91 8.21
C ILE A 16 -0.32 -6.41 9.44
N PRO A 17 -0.26 -7.12 10.59
CA PRO A 17 -0.92 -6.68 11.80
C PRO A 17 -0.30 -5.40 12.35
N VAL A 18 -1.11 -4.66 13.11
CA VAL A 18 -0.71 -3.46 13.86
C VAL A 18 0.59 -3.75 14.64
N ASP A 19 1.54 -2.82 14.54
CA ASP A 19 2.88 -2.84 15.17
C ASP A 19 3.91 -3.84 14.63
N GLN A 20 3.71 -4.44 13.44
CA GLN A 20 4.73 -5.32 12.82
C GLN A 20 5.44 -4.70 11.62
N GLU A 21 6.78 -4.70 11.68
CA GLU A 21 7.67 -4.37 10.57
C GLU A 21 7.71 -5.54 9.58
N ALA A 22 7.19 -5.35 8.36
CA ALA A 22 7.43 -6.27 7.26
C ALA A 22 8.67 -5.80 6.47
N ALA A 23 9.78 -6.53 6.54
CA ALA A 23 10.96 -6.28 5.72
C ALA A 23 10.91 -7.15 4.45
N LEU A 24 10.72 -6.52 3.29
CA LEU A 24 10.72 -7.21 2.00
C LEU A 24 12.16 -7.30 1.43
N ASN A 25 12.67 -8.51 1.24
CA ASN A 25 13.94 -8.77 0.54
C ASN A 25 13.65 -9.13 -0.93
N MET A 26 13.73 -8.13 -1.83
CA MET A 26 13.41 -8.28 -3.27
C MET A 26 14.59 -8.78 -4.13
N GLY A 27 15.28 -9.84 -3.72
CA GLY A 27 16.34 -10.46 -4.54
C GLY A 27 17.65 -9.65 -4.66
N ALA A 28 18.57 -10.16 -5.48
CA ALA A 28 20.02 -10.05 -5.26
C ALA A 28 20.68 -8.66 -5.37
N VAL A 29 20.05 -7.61 -5.93
CA VAL A 29 20.75 -6.33 -6.15
C VAL A 29 19.86 -5.10 -6.01
N ALA A 30 19.34 -4.84 -4.80
CA ALA A 30 19.06 -3.50 -4.30
C ALA A 30 18.72 -3.60 -2.81
N ASN A 31 19.58 -3.11 -1.91
CA ASN A 31 19.22 -2.97 -0.50
C ASN A 31 18.17 -1.85 -0.33
N VAL A 32 16.93 -2.13 -0.72
CA VAL A 32 15.75 -1.30 -0.50
C VAL A 32 14.94 -1.96 0.60
N MET A 33 14.63 -1.21 1.64
CA MET A 33 13.75 -1.63 2.72
C MET A 33 12.46 -0.82 2.62
N VAL A 34 11.33 -1.51 2.51
CA VAL A 34 10.00 -0.90 2.55
C VAL A 34 9.37 -1.30 3.87
N GLN A 35 8.98 -0.32 4.68
CA GLN A 35 8.36 -0.52 5.99
C GLN A 35 7.01 0.18 6.01
N PRO A 36 5.91 -0.56 5.81
CA PRO A 36 4.57 -0.04 6.03
C PRO A 36 4.25 0.00 7.54
N LYS A 37 3.54 1.05 7.97
CA LYS A 37 3.04 1.20 9.33
C LYS A 37 1.59 1.65 9.30
N LEU A 38 0.71 0.96 10.02
CA LEU A 38 -0.65 1.43 10.26
C LEU A 38 -0.62 2.56 11.30
N MET A 39 -1.07 3.74 10.91
CA MET A 39 -1.04 4.96 11.72
C MET A 39 -2.36 5.17 12.47
N ASP A 40 -3.48 4.91 11.81
CA ASP A 40 -4.81 5.01 12.40
C ASP A 40 -5.74 3.91 11.84
N PHE A 41 -6.69 3.50 12.66
CA PHE A 41 -7.76 2.58 12.28
C PHE A 41 -9.06 2.95 12.97
N ARG A 42 -10.11 3.09 12.17
CA ARG A 42 -11.46 3.37 12.67
C ARG A 42 -12.53 2.77 11.78
N THR A 43 -13.62 2.34 12.41
CA THR A 43 -14.85 1.95 11.73
C THR A 43 -15.81 3.13 11.71
N THR A 44 -16.39 3.41 10.55
CA THR A 44 -17.30 4.54 10.29
C THR A 44 -18.51 4.08 9.48
N ASP A 45 -19.48 4.98 9.23
CA ASP A 45 -20.65 4.74 8.38
C ASP A 45 -21.46 3.46 8.72
N ILE A 46 -21.56 3.14 10.01
CA ILE A 46 -22.28 1.95 10.50
C ILE A 46 -23.77 2.03 10.13
N ARG A 47 -24.27 0.95 9.52
CA ARG A 47 -25.67 0.72 9.17
C ARG A 47 -26.22 -0.42 10.01
N PHE A 48 -27.49 -0.30 10.36
CA PHE A 48 -28.22 -1.30 11.11
C PHE A 48 -29.36 -1.87 10.27
N ASP A 49 -29.63 -3.16 10.41
CA ASP A 49 -30.82 -3.82 9.86
C ASP A 49 -32.06 -3.58 10.73
N SER A 50 -33.21 -4.13 10.30
CA SER A 50 -34.48 -4.02 11.01
C SER A 50 -34.51 -4.73 12.38
N TYR A 51 -33.54 -5.61 12.66
CA TYR A 51 -33.39 -6.32 13.93
C TYR A 51 -32.38 -5.62 14.86
N GLY A 52 -31.78 -4.50 14.43
CA GLY A 52 -30.76 -3.77 15.16
C GLY A 52 -29.36 -4.37 15.06
N GLY A 53 -29.13 -5.32 14.15
CA GLY A 53 -27.81 -5.87 13.84
C GLY A 53 -27.04 -4.96 12.88
N ILE A 54 -25.70 -4.98 12.95
CA ILE A 54 -24.86 -4.24 12.00
C ILE A 54 -24.98 -4.89 10.61
N SER A 55 -25.41 -4.11 9.63
CA SER A 55 -25.64 -4.55 8.24
C SER A 55 -24.65 -3.98 7.25
N GLY A 56 -23.84 -2.99 7.63
CA GLY A 56 -22.76 -2.46 6.80
C GLY A 56 -21.95 -1.41 7.52
N TRP A 57 -20.70 -1.23 7.12
CA TRP A 57 -19.78 -0.25 7.70
C TRP A 57 -18.61 0.00 6.75
N ASP A 58 -17.84 1.04 7.06
CA ASP A 58 -16.60 1.36 6.37
C ASP A 58 -15.43 1.25 7.36
N ASP A 59 -14.40 0.50 6.99
CA ASP A 59 -13.13 0.47 7.72
C ASP A 59 -12.15 1.45 7.07
N VAL A 60 -11.70 2.43 7.84
CA VAL A 60 -10.75 3.47 7.40
C VAL A 60 -9.41 3.22 8.07
N ARG A 61 -8.38 2.98 7.26
CA ARG A 61 -7.00 2.69 7.66
C ARG A 61 -6.05 3.72 7.07
N GLU A 62 -5.24 4.38 7.89
CA GLU A 62 -4.17 5.26 7.43
C GLU A 62 -2.82 4.52 7.50
N PHE A 63 -2.07 4.49 6.42
CA PHE A 63 -0.75 3.88 6.34
C PHE A 63 0.33 4.91 6.06
N GLU A 64 1.44 4.83 6.79
CA GLU A 64 2.72 5.46 6.40
C GLU A 64 3.62 4.36 5.81
N ILE A 65 4.22 4.64 4.65
CA ILE A 65 5.17 3.77 3.97
C ILE A 65 6.52 4.45 3.96
N LYS A 66 7.47 3.88 4.70
CA LYS A 66 8.87 4.33 4.72
C LYS A 66 9.68 3.46 3.76
N VAL A 67 10.39 4.11 2.84
CA VAL A 67 11.25 3.42 1.88
C VAL A 67 12.69 3.91 2.05
N ASN A 68 13.58 3.00 2.44
CA ASN A 68 14.98 3.30 2.69
C ASN A 68 15.88 2.58 1.68
N LYS A 69 16.83 3.31 1.09
CA LYS A 69 17.84 2.80 0.18
C LYS A 69 19.21 2.96 0.83
N THR A 70 19.94 1.86 1.04
CA THR A 70 21.26 1.90 1.70
C THR A 70 22.46 1.73 0.74
N ARG A 71 22.24 1.51 -0.55
CA ARG A 71 23.30 1.33 -1.56
C ARG A 71 23.45 2.53 -2.49
N ASP A 72 24.64 2.65 -3.08
CA ASP A 72 25.08 3.79 -3.89
C ASP A 72 24.59 3.80 -5.35
N MET A 73 23.43 3.22 -5.63
CA MET A 73 22.87 3.17 -6.99
C MET A 73 21.41 3.62 -7.00
N LYS A 74 21.06 4.47 -7.98
CA LYS A 74 19.68 4.88 -8.24
C LYS A 74 18.83 3.67 -8.64
N VAL A 75 17.63 3.54 -8.08
CA VAL A 75 16.69 2.47 -8.43
C VAL A 75 15.27 2.99 -8.57
N LYS A 76 14.46 2.32 -9.39
CA LYS A 76 13.01 2.49 -9.42
C LYS A 76 12.37 1.37 -8.58
N VAL A 77 11.42 1.72 -7.73
CA VAL A 77 10.67 0.81 -6.87
C VAL A 77 9.20 0.96 -7.21
N GLU A 78 8.52 -0.16 -7.39
CA GLU A 78 7.09 -0.23 -7.62
C GLU A 78 6.45 -0.91 -6.40
N ILE A 79 5.49 -0.26 -5.76
CA ILE A 79 4.83 -0.73 -4.55
C ILE A 79 3.33 -0.88 -4.85
N THR A 80 2.83 -2.10 -4.68
CA THR A 80 1.41 -2.45 -4.86
C THR A 80 0.85 -2.93 -3.52
N PRO A 81 0.06 -2.11 -2.80
CA PRO A 81 -0.60 -2.54 -1.58
C PRO A 81 -1.54 -3.72 -1.86
N ASN A 82 -1.62 -4.65 -0.91
CA ASN A 82 -2.67 -5.67 -0.98
C ASN A 82 -3.98 -5.09 -0.43
N ILE A 83 -5.02 -5.10 -1.27
CA ILE A 83 -6.37 -4.68 -0.94
C ILE A 83 -7.27 -5.91 -1.15
N ASP A 84 -8.00 -6.30 -0.11
CA ASP A 84 -8.73 -7.57 -0.03
C ASP A 84 -10.15 -7.51 -0.61
N THR A 85 -10.57 -6.35 -1.09
CA THR A 85 -11.90 -6.11 -1.67
C THR A 85 -11.84 -5.15 -2.85
N ILE A 86 -12.79 -5.27 -3.78
CA ILE A 86 -13.00 -4.30 -4.87
C ILE A 86 -13.76 -3.05 -4.41
N PHE A 87 -14.41 -3.12 -3.25
CA PHE A 87 -15.22 -2.03 -2.70
C PHE A 87 -14.37 -1.15 -1.80
N PHE A 88 -13.46 -0.39 -2.41
CA PHE A 88 -12.56 0.48 -1.70
C PHE A 88 -12.41 1.85 -2.36
N ASP A 89 -12.02 2.82 -1.55
CA ASP A 89 -11.41 4.06 -2.00
C ASP A 89 -10.03 4.20 -1.35
N LEU A 90 -9.10 4.82 -2.08
CA LEU A 90 -7.77 5.09 -1.60
C LEU A 90 -7.42 6.55 -1.87
N LYS A 91 -6.84 7.21 -0.86
CA LYS A 91 -6.32 8.58 -0.97
C LYS A 91 -4.85 8.59 -0.60
N GLU A 92 -4.01 8.81 -1.60
CA GLU A 92 -2.56 8.92 -1.48
C GLU A 92 -2.09 10.29 -0.98
N PHE A 93 -0.93 10.32 -0.33
CA PHE A 93 -0.25 11.54 0.09
C PHE A 93 1.25 11.31 0.34
N GLY A 94 2.01 12.40 0.50
CA GLY A 94 3.44 12.34 0.82
C GLY A 94 4.35 12.16 -0.40
N ASP A 95 5.53 11.59 -0.18
CA ASP A 95 6.65 11.62 -1.15
C ASP A 95 6.73 10.33 -2.00
N PHE A 96 6.02 10.35 -3.13
CA PHE A 96 6.05 9.34 -4.19
C PHE A 96 6.05 10.05 -5.56
N ASP A 97 6.53 9.39 -6.63
CA ASP A 97 6.66 10.05 -7.94
C ASP A 97 5.43 9.86 -8.83
N ASN A 98 4.79 8.69 -8.74
CA ASN A 98 3.58 8.41 -9.49
C ASN A 98 2.64 7.50 -8.71
N TYR A 99 1.34 7.70 -8.92
CA TYR A 99 0.28 6.85 -8.43
C TYR A 99 -0.64 6.49 -9.60
N LYS A 100 -0.98 5.21 -9.72
CA LYS A 100 -1.93 4.74 -10.74
C LYS A 100 -2.86 3.68 -10.18
N LYS A 101 -4.13 3.76 -10.57
CA LYS A 101 -5.09 2.67 -10.44
C LYS A 101 -4.85 1.69 -11.60
N VAL A 102 -4.40 0.49 -11.28
CA VAL A 102 -4.00 -0.53 -12.28
C VAL A 102 -5.23 -1.28 -12.79
N ASP A 103 -6.12 -1.68 -11.87
CA ASP A 103 -7.42 -2.27 -12.19
C ASP A 103 -8.48 -1.96 -11.11
N LYS A 104 -9.55 -2.75 -11.03
CA LYS A 104 -10.63 -2.56 -10.06
C LYS A 104 -10.22 -2.83 -8.60
N GLN A 105 -9.18 -3.63 -8.38
CA GLN A 105 -8.72 -4.09 -7.07
C GLN A 105 -7.27 -3.70 -6.76
N SER A 106 -6.52 -3.18 -7.73
CA SER A 106 -5.09 -2.91 -7.56
C SER A 106 -4.71 -1.47 -7.89
N VAL A 107 -3.79 -0.94 -7.08
CA VAL A 107 -3.16 0.37 -7.27
C VAL A 107 -1.64 0.20 -7.15
N GLN A 108 -0.89 1.10 -7.77
CA GLN A 108 0.57 1.06 -7.75
C GLN A 108 1.15 2.45 -7.49
N PHE A 109 2.19 2.47 -6.65
CA PHE A 109 3.04 3.62 -6.39
C PHE A 109 4.41 3.38 -7.02
N ASP A 110 4.92 4.39 -7.72
CA ASP A 110 6.29 4.37 -8.25
C ASP A 110 7.17 5.36 -7.48
N LEU A 111 8.38 4.92 -7.13
CA LEU A 111 9.41 5.74 -6.49
C LEU A 111 10.76 5.55 -7.18
N GLU A 112 11.38 6.65 -7.57
CA GLU A 112 12.79 6.76 -7.88
C GLU A 112 13.56 7.07 -6.60
N LEU A 113 14.46 6.18 -6.22
CA LEU A 113 15.29 6.31 -5.04
C LEU A 113 16.72 6.59 -5.47
N ASN A 114 17.25 7.73 -5.03
CA ASN A 114 18.67 8.03 -5.15
C ASN A 114 19.48 7.19 -4.15
N PRO A 115 20.80 7.05 -4.38
CA PRO A 115 21.74 6.51 -3.39
C PRO A 115 21.51 7.04 -1.97
N GLN A 116 21.53 6.15 -0.97
CA GLN A 116 21.53 6.53 0.46
C GLN A 116 20.36 7.46 0.87
N THR A 117 19.17 7.26 0.29
CA THR A 117 18.00 8.08 0.57
C THR A 117 16.93 7.36 1.37
N GLU A 118 16.14 8.15 2.08
CA GLU A 118 14.90 7.73 2.71
C GLU A 118 13.77 8.60 2.16
N ARG A 119 12.67 7.95 1.75
CA ARG A 119 11.43 8.61 1.33
C ARG A 119 10.26 8.08 2.15
N LYS A 120 9.26 8.93 2.33
CA LYS A 120 8.05 8.59 3.09
C LYS A 120 6.81 9.09 2.37
N PHE A 121 5.90 8.17 2.08
CA PHE A 121 4.57 8.48 1.59
C PHE A 121 3.53 7.76 2.43
N GLY A 122 2.25 8.01 2.16
CA GLY A 122 1.19 7.31 2.85
C GLY A 122 -0.08 7.25 2.01
N TYR A 123 -1.06 6.53 2.53
CA TYR A 123 -2.39 6.49 1.96
C TYR A 123 -3.45 6.18 3.02
N ILE A 124 -4.64 6.70 2.80
CA ILE A 124 -5.86 6.35 3.53
C ILE A 124 -6.65 5.37 2.68
N LEU A 125 -6.80 4.15 3.17
CA LEU A 125 -7.63 3.10 2.58
C LEU A 125 -8.97 3.04 3.30
N THR A 126 -10.06 3.20 2.55
CA THR A 126 -11.42 2.97 3.04
C THR A 126 -11.97 1.71 2.38
N THR A 127 -12.23 0.65 3.13
CA THR A 127 -12.91 -0.56 2.63
C THR A 127 -14.35 -0.61 3.12
N ARG A 128 -15.25 -0.98 2.21
CA ARG A 128 -16.69 -1.05 2.49
C ARG A 128 -17.13 -2.47 2.70
N HIS A 129 -18.05 -2.66 3.65
CA HIS A 129 -18.51 -3.98 4.07
C HIS A 129 -20.04 -4.06 4.12
N GLY A 130 -20.58 -5.24 3.79
CA GLY A 130 -22.00 -5.53 3.86
C GLY A 130 -22.82 -4.65 2.91
N THR A 131 -23.87 -4.00 3.41
CA THR A 131 -24.74 -3.10 2.62
C THR A 131 -24.01 -1.88 2.03
N ARG A 132 -22.75 -1.64 2.41
CA ARG A 132 -21.89 -0.59 1.83
C ARG A 132 -21.10 -1.04 0.59
N GLU A 133 -21.15 -2.32 0.20
CA GLU A 133 -20.41 -2.88 -0.94
C GLU A 133 -21.03 -2.50 -2.31
N HIS A 134 -20.96 -1.21 -2.68
CA HIS A 134 -21.43 -0.68 -3.97
C HIS A 134 -20.71 0.61 -4.37
#